data_AF-A0A3C1M0E7-F1
#
_entry.id   AF-A0A3C1M0E7-F1
#
_cell.length_a   1.000
_cell.length_b   1.000
_cell.length_c   1.000
_cell.angle_alpha   90.00
_cell.angle_beta   90.00
_cell.angle_gamma   90.00
#
_symmetry.space_group_name_H-M   'P 1'
#
loop_
_entity.id
_entity.type
_entity.pdbx_description
1 polymer ?
#
loop_
_entity_poly.entity_id
_entity_poly.type
_entity_poly.pdbx_seq_one_letter_code
_entity_poly.pdbx_strand_id
1 'polypeptide(L)'
;CGIPTILSANTGHRDLIDSEHCYPLTHQKPVDPHPHFPGTDGWGESDLAEILAILERVYRDRASAQRKGEKAAQFMTRFTWAHQAEQLWRTLEG
;
A
#
# COMPACT_ATOMS: atom_id res chain seq x y z
N CYS A 1 -9.03 12.22 1.88
CA CYS A 1 -8.59 12.46 3.28
C CYS A 1 -7.12 12.09 3.38
N GLY A 2 -6.33 12.86 4.15
CA GLY A 2 -4.86 12.72 4.25
C GLY A 2 -4.42 11.98 5.50
N ILE A 3 -4.93 10.76 5.71
CA ILE A 3 -4.61 9.95 6.87
C ILE A 3 -3.32 9.15 6.56
N PRO A 4 -2.32 9.12 7.46
CA PRO A 4 -1.16 8.25 7.30
C PRO A 4 -1.57 6.78 7.27
N THR A 5 -1.03 6.03 6.29
CA THR A 5 -1.40 4.63 6.08
C THR A 5 -0.16 3.74 6.08
N ILE A 6 -0.29 2.61 6.77
CA ILE A 6 0.65 1.49 6.73
C ILE A 6 0.16 0.50 5.67
N LEU A 7 1.02 0.10 4.75
CA LEU A 7 0.65 -0.79 3.63
C LEU A 7 1.53 -2.04 3.64
N SER A 8 0.93 -3.21 3.56
CA SER A 8 1.67 -4.46 3.29
C SER A 8 2.22 -4.45 1.87
N ALA A 9 3.48 -4.86 1.68
CA ALA A 9 4.10 -4.92 0.36
C ALA A 9 3.67 -6.12 -0.50
N ASN A 10 2.35 -6.32 -0.62
CA ASN A 10 1.73 -7.44 -1.32
C ASN A 10 0.82 -6.95 -2.45
N THR A 11 0.72 -7.74 -3.51
CA THR A 11 -0.27 -7.57 -4.60
C THR A 11 -0.51 -6.09 -5.00
N GLY A 12 -1.76 -5.63 -5.02
CA GLY A 12 -2.12 -4.28 -5.46
C GLY A 12 -1.63 -3.15 -4.55
N HIS A 13 -1.22 -3.43 -3.31
CA HIS A 13 -0.57 -2.40 -2.50
C HIS A 13 0.79 -2.01 -3.07
N ARG A 14 1.46 -2.89 -3.82
CA ARG A 14 2.76 -2.60 -4.44
C ARG A 14 2.66 -1.47 -5.47
N ASP A 15 1.50 -1.30 -6.11
CA ASP A 15 1.25 -0.20 -7.05
C ASP A 15 1.12 1.17 -6.34
N LEU A 16 0.94 1.15 -5.01
CA LEU A 16 0.74 2.33 -4.17
C LEU A 16 1.92 2.62 -3.23
N ILE A 17 2.91 1.74 -3.15
CA ILE A 17 4.00 1.88 -2.19
C ILE A 17 5.05 2.85 -2.71
N ASP A 18 5.22 3.94 -1.97
CA ASP A 18 6.43 4.74 -1.98
C ASP A 18 6.67 5.37 -0.59
N SER A 19 7.94 5.38 -0.19
CA SER A 19 8.36 5.77 1.16
C SER A 19 8.12 7.25 1.47
N GLU A 20 7.74 8.09 0.50
CA GLU A 20 7.37 9.48 0.72
C GLU A 20 5.95 9.64 1.24
N HIS A 21 5.03 8.73 0.91
CA HIS A 21 3.60 8.91 1.17
C HIS A 21 2.93 7.77 1.94
N CYS A 22 3.61 6.65 2.18
CA CYS A 22 3.10 5.62 3.09
C CYS A 22 4.19 5.09 4.05
N TYR A 23 3.81 4.12 4.87
CA TYR A 23 4.73 3.29 5.64
C TYR A 23 4.64 1.84 5.13
N PRO A 24 5.57 1.38 4.28
CA PRO A 24 5.51 0.01 3.76
C PRO A 24 5.95 -1.00 4.83
N LEU A 25 5.23 -2.12 4.93
CA LEU A 25 5.66 -3.34 5.60
C LEU A 25 6.35 -4.22 4.56
N THR A 26 7.65 -4.35 4.67
CA THR A 26 8.51 -5.03 3.68
C THR A 26 8.81 -6.48 4.02
N HIS A 27 8.55 -6.90 5.26
CA HIS A 27 8.74 -8.27 5.70
C HIS A 27 7.43 -9.05 5.55
N GLN A 28 7.33 -9.80 4.45
CA GLN A 28 6.14 -10.57 4.08
C GLN A 28 6.50 -12.04 3.94
N LYS A 29 5.77 -12.93 4.62
CA LYS A 29 5.90 -14.38 4.48
C LYS A 29 4.83 -14.90 3.53
N PRO A 30 5.13 -15.80 2.58
CA PRO A 30 4.11 -16.38 1.72
C PRO A 30 2.98 -17.03 2.54
N VAL A 31 1.75 -16.89 2.06
CA VAL A 31 0.58 -17.54 2.67
C VAL A 31 0.38 -18.90 2.02
N ASP A 32 0.40 -19.96 2.83
CA ASP A 32 0.15 -21.31 2.35
C ASP A 32 -1.30 -21.47 1.85
N PRO A 33 -1.51 -22.12 0.70
CA PRO A 33 -2.84 -22.38 0.18
C PRO A 33 -3.62 -23.33 1.10
N HIS A 34 -4.91 -23.08 1.26
CA HIS A 34 -5.83 -23.99 1.94
C HIS A 34 -6.60 -24.82 0.90
N PRO A 35 -7.01 -26.08 1.18
CA PRO A 35 -7.78 -26.89 0.23
C PRO A 35 -9.06 -26.21 -0.32
N HIS A 36 -9.67 -25.33 0.48
CA HIS A 36 -10.83 -24.52 0.07
C HIS A 36 -10.48 -23.15 -0.53
N PHE A 37 -9.22 -22.71 -0.40
CA PHE A 37 -8.71 -21.42 -0.86
C PHE A 37 -7.30 -21.59 -1.46
N PRO A 38 -7.18 -22.16 -2.67
CA PRO A 38 -5.87 -22.47 -3.24
C PRO A 38 -5.15 -21.25 -3.84
N GLY A 39 -5.85 -20.15 -4.13
CA GLY A 39 -5.30 -18.98 -4.82
C GLY A 39 -4.64 -17.97 -3.88
N THR A 40 -3.50 -18.31 -3.29
CA THR A 40 -2.72 -17.42 -2.40
C THR A 40 -1.49 -16.81 -3.08
N ASP A 41 -1.38 -16.92 -4.41
CA ASP A 41 -0.24 -16.39 -5.16
C ASP A 41 -0.05 -14.89 -4.92
N GLY A 42 1.17 -14.52 -4.49
CA GLY A 42 1.54 -13.15 -4.18
C GLY A 42 0.95 -12.59 -2.87
N TRP A 43 0.19 -13.39 -2.10
CA TRP A 43 -0.25 -13.00 -0.77
C TRP A 43 0.90 -13.12 0.22
N GLY A 44 0.89 -12.25 1.22
CA GLY A 44 1.92 -12.22 2.25
C GLY A 44 1.34 -11.94 3.63
N GLU A 45 1.82 -12.68 4.63
CA GLU A 45 1.62 -12.38 6.04
C GLU A 45 2.71 -11.42 6.52
N SER A 46 2.29 -10.25 7.00
CA SER A 46 3.21 -9.21 7.46
C SER A 46 3.81 -9.55 8.82
N ASP A 47 5.08 -9.20 9.00
CA ASP A 47 5.78 -9.43 10.27
C ASP A 47 5.23 -8.55 11.41
N LEU A 48 4.90 -9.20 12.55
CA LEU A 48 4.31 -8.51 13.70
C LEU A 48 5.26 -7.47 14.31
N ALA A 49 6.55 -7.77 14.41
CA ALA A 49 7.51 -6.84 15.00
C ALA A 49 7.69 -5.60 14.12
N GLU A 50 7.68 -5.77 12.79
CA GLU A 50 7.68 -4.65 11.83
C GLU A 50 6.42 -3.77 12.01
N ILE A 51 5.23 -4.38 12.11
CA ILE A 51 3.98 -3.64 12.34
C ILE A 51 4.07 -2.78 13.62
N LEU A 52 4.51 -3.37 14.72
CA LEU A 52 4.62 -2.66 16.00
C LEU A 52 5.63 -1.51 15.93
N ALA A 53 6.78 -1.73 15.30
CA ALA A 53 7.80 -0.69 15.12
C ALA A 53 7.26 0.48 14.28
N ILE A 54 6.50 0.21 13.21
CA ILE A 54 5.90 1.27 12.38
C ILE A 54 4.80 1.99 13.14
N LEU A 55 3.92 1.30 13.86
CA LEU A 55 2.90 1.94 14.70
C LEU A 55 3.52 2.89 15.72
N GLU A 56 4.62 2.47 16.37
CA GLU A 56 5.36 3.31 17.31
C GLU A 56 5.99 4.53 16.60
N ARG A 57 6.56 4.35 15.41
CA ARG A 57 7.10 5.45 14.60
C ARG A 57 6.02 6.47 14.22
N VAL A 58 4.85 5.99 13.76
CA VAL A 58 3.68 6.83 13.43
C VAL A 58 3.19 7.58 14.67
N TYR A 59 3.24 6.95 15.85
CA TYR A 59 2.84 7.58 17.10
C TYR A 59 3.83 8.67 17.55
N ARG A 60 5.13 8.40 17.49
CA ARG A 60 6.19 9.30 17.95
C ARG A 60 6.39 10.53 17.06
N ASP A 61 6.30 10.38 15.74
CA ASP A 61 6.51 11.47 14.78
C ASP A 61 5.20 11.82 14.04
N ARG A 62 4.31 12.52 14.74
CA ARG A 62 3.02 12.95 14.20
C ARG A 62 3.14 13.92 13.03
N ALA A 63 4.16 14.76 13.02
CA ALA A 63 4.40 15.71 11.94
C ALA A 63 4.76 14.96 10.64
N SER A 64 5.66 13.98 10.70
CA SER A 64 5.95 13.15 9.54
C SER A 64 4.75 12.32 9.11
N ALA A 65 3.97 11.80 10.05
CA ALA A 65 2.77 11.02 9.73
C ALA A 65 1.73 11.89 8.98
N GLN A 66 1.46 13.10 9.45
CA GLN A 66 0.58 14.03 8.77
C GLN A 66 1.08 14.36 7.36
N ARG A 67 2.37 14.73 7.20
CA ARG A 67 2.95 15.02 5.88
C ARG A 67 2.81 13.86 4.91
N LYS A 68 3.03 12.62 5.37
CA LYS A 68 2.85 11.41 4.56
C LYS A 68 1.40 11.24 4.12
N GLY A 69 0.45 11.43 5.04
CA GLY A 69 -0.99 11.39 4.72
C GLY A 69 -1.41 12.45 3.69
N GLU A 70 -0.91 13.67 3.81
CA GLU A 70 -1.14 14.74 2.83
C GLU A 70 -0.58 14.39 1.45
N LYS A 71 0.67 13.92 1.38
CA LYS A 71 1.27 13.41 0.14
C LYS A 71 0.47 12.23 -0.44
N ALA A 72 -0.04 11.33 0.39
CA ALA A 72 -0.85 10.21 -0.05
C ALA A 72 -2.17 10.67 -0.68
N ALA A 73 -2.84 11.65 -0.07
CA ALA A 73 -4.06 12.22 -0.63
C ALA A 73 -3.81 12.85 -2.01
N GLN A 74 -2.68 13.54 -2.19
CA GLN A 74 -2.27 14.09 -3.48
C GLN A 74 -1.98 12.98 -4.50
N PHE A 75 -1.22 11.97 -4.12
CA PHE A 75 -0.90 10.82 -4.97
C PHE A 75 -2.16 10.10 -5.49
N MET A 76 -3.13 9.86 -4.60
CA MET A 76 -4.35 9.14 -4.94
C MET A 76 -5.26 9.86 -5.93
N THR A 77 -5.06 11.16 -6.19
CA THR A 77 -5.80 11.87 -7.26
C THR A 77 -5.53 11.28 -8.65
N ARG A 78 -4.40 10.59 -8.82
CA ARG A 78 -4.05 9.86 -10.05
C ARG A 78 -4.87 8.58 -10.25
N PHE A 79 -5.48 8.06 -9.19
CA PHE A 79 -6.20 6.78 -9.17
C PHE A 79 -7.73 6.94 -9.29
N THR A 80 -8.23 8.11 -9.69
CA THR A 80 -9.65 8.26 -10.03
C THR A 80 -10.02 7.34 -11.19
N TRP A 81 -11.28 6.89 -11.25
CA TRP A 81 -11.79 6.10 -12.38
C TRP A 81 -11.57 6.77 -13.74
N ALA A 82 -11.73 8.10 -13.84
CA ALA A 82 -11.49 8.83 -15.07
C ALA A 82 -10.05 8.67 -15.57
N HIS A 83 -9.07 8.95 -14.71
CA HIS A 83 -7.64 8.77 -15.05
C HIS A 83 -7.32 7.31 -15.40
N GLN A 84 -7.80 6.34 -14.61
CA GLN A 84 -7.47 4.93 -14.84
C GLN A 84 -8.13 4.37 -16.12
N ALA A 85 -9.38 4.75 -16.41
CA ALA A 85 -10.06 4.38 -17.65
C ALA A 85 -9.35 4.97 -18.88
N GLU A 86 -8.86 6.21 -18.79
CA GLU A 86 -8.07 6.83 -19.85
C GLU A 86 -6.74 6.08 -20.08
N GLN A 87 -6.03 5.68 -19.01
CA GLN A 87 -4.80 4.89 -19.15
C GLN A 87 -5.08 3.53 -19.80
N LEU A 88 -6.16 2.85 -19.39
CA LEU A 88 -6.57 1.59 -20.00
C LEU A 88 -6.87 1.78 -21.49
N TRP A 89 -7.66 2.79 -21.84
CA TRP A 89 -8.01 3.09 -23.23
C TRP A 89 -6.78 3.33 -24.09
N ARG A 90 -5.84 4.16 -23.63
CA ARG A 90 -4.56 4.42 -24.32
C ARG A 90 -3.72 3.16 -24.52
N THR A 91 -3.80 2.20 -23.60
CA THR A 91 -3.07 0.92 -23.68
C THR A 91 -3.71 -0.03 -24.68
N LEU A 92 -5.02 0.09 -24.93
CA LEU A 92 -5.77 -0.76 -25.86
C LEU A 92 -5.72 -0.24 -27.31
N GLU A 93 -5.58 1.07 -27.51
CA GLU A 93 -5.51 1.70 -28.84
C GLU A 93 -4.10 1.94 -29.38
N GLY A 94 -3.06 1.77 -28.56
CA GLY A 94 -1.65 1.85 -28.96
C GLY A 94 -1.07 0.50 -29.32
#